data_AF-A0A158A6W6-F1
#
_entry.id   AF-A0A158A6W6-F1
#
_cell.length_a   1.000
_cell.length_b   1.000
_cell.length_c   1.000
_cell.angle_alpha   90.00
_cell.angle_beta   90.00
_cell.angle_gamma   90.00
#
_symmetry.space_group_name_H-M   'P 1'
#
loop_
_entity.id
_entity.type
_entity.pdbx_description
1 polymer ?
#
loop_
_entity_poly.entity_id
_entity_poly.type
_entity_poly.pdbx_seq_one_letter_code
_entity_poly.pdbx_strand_id
1 'polypeptide(L)' 'MFGKFLALPLVARRALTAGTLFFVACVAARLPDTPLCNWIFGLSLVGSFWASGVMVPAIKVALYVFKVALKVKASTW' A
#
# COMPACT_ATOMS: atom_id res chain seq x y z
N MET A 1 18.04 -20.60 3.27
CA MET A 1 17.16 -19.92 2.29
C MET A 1 16.99 -18.42 2.56
N PHE A 2 16.88 -17.97 3.82
CA PHE A 2 16.81 -16.54 4.18
C PHE A 2 17.98 -15.69 3.69
N GLY A 3 19.21 -16.22 3.72
CA GLY A 3 20.41 -15.49 3.27
C GLY A 3 20.44 -15.16 1.76
N LYS A 4 19.73 -15.94 0.92
CA LYS A 4 19.58 -15.61 -0.51
C LYS A 4 18.55 -14.51 -0.72
N PHE A 5 17.52 -14.44 0.13
CA PHE A 5 16.61 -13.30 0.22
C PHE A 5 17.39 -12.04 0.67
N LEU A 6 18.17 -12.15 1.76
CA LEU A 6 19.42 -11.43 2.15
C LEU A 6 20.28 -10.80 1.02
N ALA A 7 20.36 -11.43 -0.14
CA ALA A 7 21.26 -11.00 -1.21
C ALA A 7 20.54 -10.24 -2.33
N LEU A 8 19.21 -10.33 -2.41
CA LEU A 8 18.44 -9.61 -3.44
C LEU A 8 18.43 -8.10 -3.15
N PRO A 9 18.50 -7.25 -4.20
CA PRO A 9 18.42 -5.81 -4.02
C PRO A 9 17.13 -5.46 -3.27
N LEU A 10 17.22 -4.45 -2.41
CA LEU A 10 16.15 -4.05 -1.49
C LEU A 10 14.81 -3.79 -2.22
N VAL A 11 14.93 -3.31 -3.47
CA VAL A 11 13.82 -3.10 -4.41
C VAL A 11 13.17 -4.42 -4.86
N ALA A 12 13.94 -5.44 -5.22
CA ALA A 12 13.40 -6.74 -5.66
C ALA A 12 12.67 -7.47 -4.54
N ARG A 13 13.15 -7.37 -3.30
CA ARG A 13 12.43 -7.92 -2.14
C ARG A 13 11.12 -7.20 -1.88
N ARG A 14 11.13 -5.88 -1.96
CA ARG A 14 9.94 -5.05 -1.80
C ARG A 14 8.89 -5.35 -2.88
N ALA A 15 9.32 -5.52 -4.13
CA ALA A 15 8.46 -5.94 -5.22
C ALA A 15 7.88 -7.35 -5.00
N LEU A 16 8.70 -8.30 -4.54
CA LEU A 16 8.23 -9.65 -4.18
C LEU A 16 7.21 -9.62 -3.04
N THR A 17 7.47 -8.89 -1.96
CA THR A 17 6.54 -8.75 -0.83
C THR A 17 5.25 -8.05 -1.22
N ALA A 18 5.33 -7.01 -2.06
CA ALA A 18 4.14 -6.33 -2.59
C ALA A 18 3.32 -7.25 -3.50
N GLY A 19 3.99 -8.02 -4.37
CA GLY A 19 3.34 -8.98 -5.27
C GLY A 19 2.64 -10.11 -4.53
N THR A 20 3.28 -10.70 -3.50
CA THR A 20 2.67 -11.76 -2.70
C THR A 20 1.47 -11.25 -1.90
N LEU A 21 1.57 -10.07 -1.28
CA LEU A 21 0.45 -9.46 -0.56
C LEU A 21 -0.71 -9.08 -1.48
N PHE A 22 -0.42 -8.60 -2.70
CA PHE A 22 -1.45 -8.32 -3.69
C PHE A 22 -2.18 -9.60 -4.12
N PHE A 23 -1.45 -10.69 -4.30
CA PHE A 23 -2.04 -11.99 -4.62
C PHE A 23 -2.95 -12.50 -3.50
N VAL A 24 -2.52 -12.34 -2.23
CA VAL A 24 -3.35 -12.66 -1.06
C VAL A 24 -4.63 -11.82 -1.03
N ALA A 25 -4.54 -10.53 -1.36
CA ALA A 25 -5.71 -9.67 -1.47
C ALA A 25 -6.65 -10.13 -2.60
N CYS A 26 -6.14 -10.50 -3.77
CA CYS A 26 -6.97 -11.03 -4.87
C CYS A 26 -7.68 -12.33 -4.51
N VAL A 27 -7.01 -13.23 -3.77
CA VAL A 27 -7.61 -14.48 -3.29
C VAL A 27 -8.67 -14.17 -2.23
N ALA A 28 -8.37 -13.30 -1.27
CA ALA A 28 -9.31 -12.88 -0.22
C ALA A 28 -10.57 -12.21 -0.81
N ALA A 29 -10.45 -11.46 -1.90
CA ALA A 29 -11.59 -10.85 -2.60
C ALA A 29 -12.51 -11.87 -3.30
N ARG A 30 -12.06 -13.11 -3.51
CA ARG A 30 -12.87 -14.21 -4.05
C ARG A 30 -13.39 -15.17 -2.98
N LEU A 31 -12.99 -14.97 -1.72
CA LEU A 31 -13.51 -15.73 -0.58
C LEU A 31 -14.80 -15.09 -0.06
N PRO A 32 -15.68 -15.87 0.60
CA PRO A 32 -16.92 -15.37 1.16
C PRO A 32 -16.68 -14.21 2.13
N ASP A 33 -17.59 -13.23 2.13
CA ASP A 33 -17.58 -12.01 2.94
C ASP A 33 -17.66 -12.31 4.45
N THR A 34 -16.56 -12.83 4.98
CA THR A 34 -16.35 -13.02 6.40
C THR A 34 -15.60 -11.80 6.92
N PRO A 35 -15.89 -11.33 8.15
CA PRO A 35 -15.20 -10.19 8.72
C PRO A 35 -13.67 -10.41 8.72
N LEU A 36 -13.22 -11.64 8.98
CA LEU A 36 -11.81 -12.02 8.89
C LEU A 36 -11.21 -11.81 7.49
N CYS A 37 -11.91 -12.19 6.42
CA CYS A 37 -11.42 -11.95 5.05
C CYS A 37 -11.33 -10.46 4.72
N ASN A 38 -12.27 -9.63 5.20
CA ASN A 38 -12.18 -8.17 5.04
C ASN A 38 -10.96 -7.57 5.74
N TRP A 39 -10.66 -8.03 6.96
CA TRP A 39 -9.46 -7.62 7.69
C TRP A 39 -8.17 -8.05 6.96
N ILE A 40 -8.12 -9.30 6.48
CA ILE A 40 -6.96 -9.83 5.75
C ILE A 40 -6.77 -9.09 4.41
N PHE A 41 -7.86 -8.81 3.70
CA PHE A 41 -7.84 -8.03 2.46
C PHE A 41 -7.31 -6.61 2.69
N GLY A 42 -7.84 -5.91 3.69
CA GLY A 42 -7.40 -4.57 4.05
C GLY A 42 -5.94 -4.51 4.47
N LEU A 43 -5.50 -5.42 5.34
CA LEU A 43 -4.11 -5.51 5.78
C LEU A 43 -3.16 -5.87 4.64
N SER A 44 -3.57 -6.77 3.74
CA SER A 44 -2.75 -7.16 2.57
C SER A 44 -2.62 -6.02 1.57
N LEU A 45 -3.69 -5.23 1.34
CA LEU A 45 -3.64 -4.02 0.52
C LEU A 45 -2.70 -2.97 1.12
N VAL A 46 -2.87 -2.63 2.40
CA VAL A 46 -2.01 -1.66 3.09
C VAL A 46 -0.56 -2.12 3.09
N GLY A 47 -0.31 -3.41 3.36
CA GLY A 47 1.02 -4.00 3.28
C GLY A 47 1.63 -3.98 1.88
N SER A 48 0.82 -4.14 0.83
CA SER A 48 1.27 -4.03 -0.57
C SER A 48 1.68 -2.61 -0.94
N PHE A 49 0.89 -1.61 -0.51
CA PHE A 49 1.22 -0.19 -0.69
C PHE A 49 2.44 0.26 0.11
N TRP A 50 2.62 -0.30 1.31
CA TRP A 50 3.81 -0.09 2.12
C TRP A 50 5.05 -0.72 1.49
N ALA A 51 4.96 -1.99 1.09
CA ALA A 51 6.06 -2.75 0.50
C ALA A 51 6.51 -2.16 -0.84
N SER A 52 5.58 -1.71 -1.68
CA SER A 52 5.90 -1.06 -2.96
C SER A 52 6.58 0.31 -2.79
N GLY A 53 6.61 0.89 -1.59
CA GLY A 53 7.18 2.21 -1.33
C GLY A 53 6.36 3.36 -1.91
N VAL A 54 5.16 3.08 -2.45
CA VAL A 54 4.25 4.06 -3.07
C VAL A 54 3.48 4.84 -2.01
N MET A 55 3.40 4.33 -0.78
CA MET A 55 2.70 5.00 0.32
C MET A 55 3.31 6.36 0.68
N VAL A 56 4.63 6.51 0.65
CA VAL A 56 5.31 7.79 0.94
C VAL A 56 5.00 8.86 -0.13
N PRO A 57 5.17 8.61 -1.45
CA PRO A 57 4.77 9.57 -2.46
C PRO A 57 3.25 9.81 -2.48
N ALA A 58 2.41 8.79 -2.25
CA ALA A 58 0.96 8.96 -2.17
C ALA A 58 0.54 9.90 -1.03
N ILE A 59 1.12 9.73 0.17
CA ILE A 59 0.87 10.62 1.32
C ILE A 59 1.35 12.04 0.99
N LYS A 60 2.51 12.18 0.36
CA LYS A 60 3.06 13.49 -0.02
C LYS A 60 2.15 14.22 -1.02
N VAL A 61 1.59 13.50 -1.99
CA VAL A 61 0.60 14.03 -2.94
C VAL A 61 -0.69 14.40 -2.22
N ALA A 62 -1.20 13.55 -1.33
CA ALA A 62 -2.41 13.85 -0.56
C ALA A 62 -2.25 15.11 0.29
N LEU A 63 -1.12 15.26 0.98
CA LEU A 63 -0.79 16.47 1.75
C LEU A 63 -0.64 17.71 0.85
N TYR A 64 -0.07 17.55 -0.35
CA TYR A 64 0.03 18.63 -1.33
C TYR A 64 -1.36 19.07 -1.80
N VAL A 65 -2.23 18.13 -2.19
CA VAL A 65 -3.61 18.41 -2.59
C VAL A 65 -4.38 19.06 -1.44
N PHE A 66 -4.22 18.58 -0.21
CA PHE A 66 -4.85 19.18 0.97
C PHE A 66 -4.37 20.62 1.22
N LYS A 67 -3.07 20.88 1.07
CA LYS A 67 -2.49 22.23 1.16
C LYS A 67 -3.03 23.15 0.07
N VAL A 68 -3.17 22.66 -1.17
CA VAL A 68 -3.76 23.42 -2.28
C VAL A 68 -5.23 23.73 -2.00
N ALA A 69 -6.01 22.73 -1.56
CA ALA A 69 -7.42 22.92 -1.22
C ALA A 69 -7.61 23.94 -0.09
N LEU A 70 -6.77 23.89 0.96
CA LEU A 70 -6.77 24.89 2.03
C LEU A 70 -6.41 26.28 1.51
N LYS A 71 -5.41 26.39 0.62
CA LYS A 71 -5.00 27.67 0.04
C LYS A 71 -6.12 28.28 -0.83
N VAL A 72 -6.83 27.45 -1.60
CA VAL A 72 -8.00 27.88 -2.39
C VAL A 72 -9.10 28.39 -1.46
N LYS A 73 -9.43 27.65 -0.40
CA LYS A 73 -10.49 28.03 0.55
C LYS A 73 -10.16 29.28 1.37
N ALA A 74 -8.87 29.52 1.63
CA ALA A 74 -8.39 30.72 2.33
C ALA A 74 -8.34 31.97 1.44
N SER A 75 -8.28 31.81 0.11
CA SER A 75 -8.20 32.92 -0.85
C SER A 75 -9.57 33.40 -1.35
N THR A 76 -10.65 32.71 -0.98
CA THR A 76 -12.04 33.06 -1.29
C THR A 76 -12.72 33.93 -0.22
N TRP A 77 -11.94 34.49 0.71
CA TRP A 77 -12.38 35.48 1.69
C TRP A 77 -11.73 36.83 1.42
#